data_AF-A0A703XJ73-F1
#
_entry.id   AF-A0A703XJ73-F1
#
_cell.length_a   1.000
_cell.length_b   1.000
_cell.length_c   1.000
_cell.angle_alpha   90.00
_cell.angle_beta   90.00
_cell.angle_gamma   90.00
#
_symmetry.space_group_name_H-M   'P 1'
#
loop_
_entity.id
_entity.type
_entity.pdbx_description
1 polymer ?
#
loop_
_entity_poly.entity_id
_entity_poly.type
_entity_poly.pdbx_seq_one_letter_code
_entity_poly.pdbx_strand_id
1 'polypeptide(L)'
;GALPALTGTTRGSDSGLIMGEVYNNGYPTQYGNILRLTGTGDGEILIGWSGTNGAPAPAYIRSHRDTADAEWSEWAMLYTTLNPPPDSHPVGAAIAWP
;
A
#
# COMPACT_ATOMS: atom_id res chain seq x y z
N GLY A 1 13.57 -11.32 -1.77
CA GLY A 1 14.45 -10.30 -2.38
C GLY A 1 13.68 -9.02 -2.61
N ALA A 2 14.36 -7.92 -2.88
CA ALA A 2 13.70 -6.65 -3.19
C ALA A 2 12.83 -6.81 -4.45
N LEU A 3 11.55 -6.44 -4.35
CA LEU A 3 10.59 -6.51 -5.46
C LEU A 3 10.20 -5.08 -5.81
N PRO A 4 10.59 -4.51 -6.97
CA PRO A 4 10.17 -3.16 -7.35
C PRO A 4 8.64 -3.08 -7.52
N ALA A 5 8.09 -1.88 -7.31
CA ALA A 5 6.66 -1.64 -7.50
C ALA A 5 6.27 -1.85 -8.97
N LEU A 6 5.21 -2.62 -9.22
CA LEU A 6 4.63 -2.76 -10.56
C LEU A 6 3.90 -1.48 -10.96
N THR A 7 3.98 -1.12 -12.23
CA THR A 7 3.37 0.09 -12.80
C THR A 7 2.69 -0.24 -14.12
N GLY A 8 1.78 0.65 -14.54
CA GLY A 8 1.05 0.48 -15.79
C GLY A 8 0.10 -0.73 -15.74
N THR A 9 0.09 -1.46 -16.85
CA THR A 9 -0.61 -2.75 -17.02
C THR A 9 0.25 -3.97 -16.63
N THR A 10 1.43 -3.76 -16.05
CA THR A 10 2.37 -4.86 -15.78
C THR A 10 1.91 -5.72 -14.61
N ARG A 11 1.70 -7.01 -14.83
CA ARG A 11 1.25 -7.98 -13.81
C ARG A 11 2.39 -8.75 -13.16
N GLY A 12 2.08 -9.43 -12.05
CA GLY A 12 3.02 -10.39 -11.44
C GLY A 12 3.27 -11.59 -12.35
N SER A 13 4.52 -12.04 -12.47
CA SER A 13 4.90 -13.17 -13.34
C SER A 13 4.48 -14.53 -12.79
N ASP A 14 4.45 -14.67 -11.47
CA ASP A 14 4.15 -15.94 -10.79
C ASP A 14 2.70 -15.95 -10.31
N SER A 15 2.00 -17.07 -10.44
CA SER A 15 0.68 -17.24 -9.82
C SER A 15 0.80 -17.62 -8.34
N GLY A 16 -0.12 -17.15 -7.51
CA GLY A 16 -0.19 -17.45 -6.08
C GLY A 16 0.22 -16.28 -5.20
N LEU A 17 0.81 -16.59 -4.02
CA LEU A 17 1.29 -15.61 -3.06
C LEU A 17 2.79 -15.40 -3.22
N ILE A 18 3.18 -14.15 -3.45
CA ILE A 18 4.57 -13.71 -3.50
C ILE A 18 4.82 -12.73 -2.35
N MET A 19 5.96 -12.90 -1.69
CA MET A 19 6.43 -12.01 -0.64
C MET A 19 7.69 -11.30 -1.09
N GLY A 20 7.80 -10.01 -0.81
CA GLY A 20 8.99 -9.24 -1.14
C GLY A 20 9.31 -8.15 -0.15
N GLU A 21 10.54 -7.67 -0.25
CA GLU A 21 11.03 -6.55 0.52
C GLU A 21 10.76 -5.24 -0.22
N VAL A 22 10.34 -4.24 0.55
CA VAL A 22 10.17 -2.85 0.10
C VAL A 22 11.26 -2.04 0.78
N TYR A 23 12.19 -1.55 -0.03
CA TYR A 23 13.34 -0.79 0.45
C TYR A 23 13.77 0.20 -0.64
N ASN A 24 13.33 1.46 -0.51
CA ASN A 24 13.69 2.55 -1.42
C ASN A 24 13.44 2.22 -2.92
N ASN A 25 12.35 1.54 -3.23
CA ASN A 25 12.12 0.94 -4.55
C ASN A 25 10.76 1.31 -5.19
N GLY A 26 10.29 2.53 -4.93
CA GLY A 26 9.16 3.13 -5.65
C GLY A 26 7.77 2.82 -5.11
N TYR A 27 7.66 2.17 -3.95
CA TYR A 27 6.38 2.03 -3.25
C TYR A 27 5.99 3.31 -2.50
N PRO A 28 4.71 3.44 -2.11
CA PRO A 28 4.23 4.58 -1.31
C PRO A 28 4.96 4.82 0.02
N THR A 29 5.57 3.77 0.60
CA THR A 29 6.46 3.90 1.75
C THR A 29 7.88 3.47 1.39
N GLN A 30 8.86 4.12 2.01
CA GLN A 30 10.29 3.85 1.82
C GLN A 30 10.68 2.44 2.26
N TYR A 31 10.00 1.92 3.28
CA TYR A 31 10.34 0.68 3.98
C TYR A 31 9.09 -0.15 4.25
N GLY A 32 9.18 -1.45 4.02
CA GLY A 32 8.05 -2.35 4.23
C GLY A 32 8.28 -3.77 3.75
N ASN A 33 7.19 -4.53 3.71
CA ASN A 33 7.08 -5.80 3.02
C ASN A 33 5.85 -5.78 2.14
N ILE A 34 5.91 -6.45 1.00
CA ILE A 34 4.78 -6.60 0.08
C ILE A 34 4.28 -8.04 0.07
N LEU A 35 2.97 -8.20 0.12
CA LEU A 35 2.26 -9.42 -0.24
C LEU A 35 1.58 -9.17 -1.58
N ARG A 36 1.94 -9.94 -2.60
CA ARG A 36 1.30 -9.91 -3.93
C ARG A 36 0.56 -11.22 -4.13
N LEU A 37 -0.72 -11.11 -4.48
CA LEU A 37 -1.59 -12.21 -4.87
C LEU A 37 -1.81 -12.11 -6.37
N THR A 38 -1.42 -13.13 -7.10
CA THR A 38 -1.57 -13.18 -8.56
C THR A 38 -2.42 -14.37 -8.96
N GLY A 39 -3.41 -14.13 -9.82
CA GLY A 39 -4.35 -15.13 -10.32
C GLY A 39 -5.00 -14.67 -11.61
N THR A 40 -6.32 -14.78 -11.74
CA THR A 40 -7.04 -14.19 -12.89
C THR A 40 -6.87 -12.67 -12.90
N GLY A 41 -7.04 -12.02 -11.75
CA GLY A 41 -6.57 -10.66 -11.46
C GLY A 41 -5.52 -10.65 -10.36
N ASP A 42 -4.95 -9.48 -10.06
CA ASP A 42 -3.89 -9.33 -9.05
C ASP A 42 -4.29 -8.38 -7.92
N GLY A 43 -3.68 -8.56 -6.76
CA GLY A 43 -3.83 -7.70 -5.60
C GLY A 43 -2.53 -7.56 -4.83
N GLU A 44 -2.33 -6.40 -4.22
CA GLU A 44 -1.15 -6.11 -3.43
C GLU A 44 -1.51 -5.49 -2.09
N ILE A 45 -0.87 -5.97 -1.02
CA ILE A 45 -0.89 -5.36 0.31
C ILE A 45 0.54 -5.01 0.69
N LEU A 46 0.77 -3.72 0.96
CA LEU A 46 2.02 -3.16 1.45
C LEU A 46 1.91 -2.90 2.94
N ILE A 47 2.78 -3.53 3.73
CA ILE A 47 2.87 -3.33 5.16
C ILE A 47 4.17 -2.57 5.44
N GLY A 48 4.05 -1.28 5.74
CA GLY A 48 5.19 -0.45 6.10
C GLY A 48 5.74 -0.78 7.49
N TRP A 49 7.02 -0.51 7.69
CA TRP A 49 7.63 -0.44 9.01
C TRP A 49 8.45 0.85 9.11
N SER A 50 8.55 1.40 10.33
CA SER A 50 9.22 2.68 10.54
C SER A 50 10.73 2.49 10.59
N GLY A 51 11.49 3.46 10.07
CA GLY A 51 12.92 3.57 10.35
C GLY A 51 13.22 4.00 11.79
N THR A 52 12.20 4.38 12.56
CA THR A 52 12.30 4.73 13.99
C THR A 52 11.74 3.62 14.86
N ASN A 53 12.51 3.18 15.85
CA ASN A 53 12.12 2.10 16.76
C ASN A 53 10.80 2.40 17.48
N GLY A 54 9.83 1.49 17.35
CA GLY A 54 8.52 1.57 18.00
C GLY A 54 7.52 2.54 17.37
N ALA A 55 7.91 3.28 16.32
CA ALA A 55 7.00 4.18 15.62
C ALA A 55 6.09 3.41 14.63
N PRO A 56 4.83 3.83 14.45
CA PRO A 56 3.93 3.23 13.46
C PRO A 56 4.40 3.56 12.04
N ALA A 57 3.87 2.79 11.07
CA ALA A 57 4.06 3.05 9.65
C ALA A 57 2.75 2.78 8.89
N PRO A 58 2.55 3.43 7.74
CA PRO A 58 1.35 3.23 6.95
C PRO A 58 1.33 1.85 6.28
N ALA A 59 0.13 1.36 5.99
CA ALA A 59 -0.11 0.21 5.13
C ALA A 59 -1.00 0.61 3.96
N TYR A 60 -0.87 -0.08 2.83
CA TYR A 60 -1.59 0.26 1.60
C TYR A 60 -2.11 -0.99 0.90
N ILE A 61 -3.14 -0.82 0.08
CA ILE A 61 -3.72 -1.84 -0.77
C ILE A 61 -3.97 -1.30 -2.18
N ARG A 62 -3.82 -2.16 -3.19
CA ARG A 62 -4.24 -1.89 -4.57
C ARG A 62 -4.62 -3.17 -5.30
N SER A 63 -5.25 -3.03 -6.46
CA SER A 63 -5.70 -4.15 -7.29
C SER A 63 -5.42 -3.92 -8.77
N HIS A 64 -5.35 -5.01 -9.52
CA HIS A 64 -5.29 -5.03 -10.98
C HIS A 64 -6.34 -6.00 -11.52
N ARG A 65 -7.20 -5.53 -12.43
CA ARG A 65 -8.26 -6.35 -13.02
C ARG A 65 -7.68 -7.41 -13.97
N ASP A 66 -8.43 -8.46 -14.22
CA ASP A 66 -8.10 -9.59 -15.09
C ASP A 66 -8.13 -9.32 -16.61
N THR A 67 -7.96 -8.06 -17.04
CA THR A 67 -7.91 -7.70 -18.48
C THR A 67 -6.54 -7.13 -18.85
N ALA A 68 -6.11 -7.33 -20.10
CA ALA A 68 -4.75 -6.99 -20.55
C ALA A 68 -4.47 -5.47 -20.59
N ASP A 69 -5.52 -4.68 -20.69
CA ASP A 69 -5.52 -3.21 -20.73
C ASP A 69 -5.84 -2.58 -19.36
N ALA A 70 -6.11 -3.39 -18.34
CA ALA A 70 -6.33 -2.88 -17.01
C ALA A 70 -5.04 -2.26 -16.46
N GLU A 71 -5.20 -1.10 -15.83
CA GLU A 71 -4.13 -0.47 -15.07
C GLU A 71 -4.20 -0.94 -13.61
N TRP A 72 -3.06 -0.90 -12.91
CA TRP A 72 -3.09 -0.92 -11.46
C TRP A 72 -3.93 0.24 -10.93
N SER A 73 -4.78 -0.04 -9.95
CA SER A 73 -5.38 1.05 -9.18
C SER A 73 -4.28 1.85 -8.46
N GLU A 74 -4.57 3.11 -8.19
CA GLU A 74 -3.80 3.88 -7.23
C GLU A 74 -3.73 3.14 -5.88
N TRP A 75 -2.68 3.43 -5.12
CA TRP A 75 -2.53 2.88 -3.78
C TRP A 75 -3.51 3.56 -2.82
N ALA A 76 -4.37 2.75 -2.20
CA ALA A 76 -5.24 3.20 -1.13
C ALA A 76 -4.56 2.93 0.23
N MET A 77 -4.54 3.93 1.10
CA MET A 77 -3.99 3.80 2.45
C MET A 77 -5.02 3.13 3.39
N LEU A 78 -4.53 2.22 4.24
CA LEU A 78 -5.28 1.70 5.37
C LEU A 78 -5.11 2.63 6.57
N TYR A 79 -6.20 3.25 7.00
CA TYR A 79 -6.20 4.09 8.20
C TYR A 79 -6.25 3.26 9.47
N THR A 80 -5.45 3.67 10.45
CA THR A 80 -5.42 3.06 11.78
C THR A 80 -5.55 4.16 12.84
N THR A 81 -5.78 3.79 14.09
CA THR A 81 -5.79 4.76 15.19
C THR A 81 -4.45 5.50 15.37
N LEU A 82 -3.35 4.92 14.88
CA LEU A 82 -2.01 5.52 14.89
C LEU A 82 -1.60 6.15 13.55
N ASN A 83 -2.43 6.01 12.52
CA ASN A 83 -2.26 6.62 11.21
C ASN A 83 -3.64 7.02 10.66
N PRO A 84 -4.29 8.03 11.24
CA PRO A 84 -5.65 8.40 10.90
C PRO A 84 -5.70 9.28 9.63
N PRO A 85 -6.89 9.49 9.03
CA PRO A 85 -7.04 10.44 7.94
C PRO A 85 -6.64 11.86 8.36
N PRO A 86 -6.08 12.68 7.45
CA PRO A 86 -5.66 14.06 7.75
C PRO A 86 -6.78 14.93 8.36
N ASP A 87 -8.02 14.74 7.89
CA ASP A 87 -9.20 15.52 8.31
C ASP A 87 -10.09 14.75 9.29
N SER A 88 -9.52 13.79 10.03
CA SER A 88 -10.26 13.07 11.06
C SER A 88 -10.44 13.96 12.30
N HIS A 89 -11.60 14.57 12.42
CA HIS A 89 -11.99 15.30 13.62
C HIS A 89 -12.97 14.47 14.44
N PRO A 90 -12.73 14.27 15.75
CA PRO A 90 -13.74 13.69 16.63
C PRO A 90 -15.02 14.51 16.54
N VAL A 91 -16.17 13.85 16.39
CA VAL A 91 -17.47 14.52 16.46
C VAL A 91 -17.55 15.29 17.79
N GLY A 92 -17.68 16.61 17.72
CA GLY A 92 -17.73 17.51 18.88
C GLY A 92 -16.42 18.20 19.27
N ALA A 93 -15.32 17.99 18.52
CA ALA A 93 -14.11 18.79 18.71
C ALA A 93 -14.37 20.26 18.32
N ALA A 94 -13.82 21.21 19.10
CA ALA A 94 -13.92 22.62 18.79
C ALA A 94 -13.18 22.93 17.48
N ILE A 95 -13.90 23.39 16.46
CA ILE A 95 -13.29 23.93 15.25
C ILE A 95 -12.79 25.34 15.59
N ALA A 96 -11.47 25.56 15.51
CA ALA A 96 -10.91 26.89 15.60
C ALA A 96 -11.34 27.68 14.35
N TRP A 97 -12.28 28.61 14.51
CA TRP A 97 -12.63 29.56 13.47
C TRP A 97 -11.48 30.57 13.29
N PRO A 98 -11.19 31.01 12.05
CA PRO A 98 -10.16 32.00 11.78
C PRO A 98 -10.43 33.36 12.41
#